data_AF-A0A3Z4X6D9-F1
#
_entry.id   AF-A0A3Z4X6D9-F1
#
_cell.length_a   1.000
_cell.length_b   1.000
_cell.length_c   1.000
_cell.angle_alpha   90.00
_cell.angle_beta   90.00
_cell.angle_gamma   90.00
#
_symmetry.space_group_name_H-M   'P 1'
#
loop_
_entity.id
_entity.type
_entity.pdbx_description
1 polymer ?
#
loop_
_entity_poly.entity_id
_entity_poly.type
_entity_poly.pdbx_seq_one_letter_code
_entity_poly.pdbx_strand_id
1 'polypeptide(L)'
;MTKKDTTTLDPRTEGVVRDSASYSNDDQYRVKLITTMLDEAGNNAGPRKASGTQAEKDAYNKLHHSFRELFKLRGQAFLDGFYAFVEAANKHRNGIFYAPAANNRISENFPNRDEREVFVIFINMLIRYARCADKGRFRDTNDVDRLARRLNDPDLRSLVMHAFGG
;
A
#
# COMPACT_ATOMS: atom_id res chain seq x y z
N MET A 1 -48.48 35.13 -12.53
CA MET A 1 -48.54 33.98 -13.46
C MET A 1 -47.13 33.74 -14.00
N THR A 2 -46.36 32.91 -13.30
CA THR A 2 -46.03 31.51 -13.68
C THR A 2 -45.23 31.39 -14.96
N LYS A 3 -43.93 31.09 -14.82
CA LYS A 3 -43.36 29.81 -15.30
C LYS A 3 -42.30 29.35 -14.30
N LYS A 4 -42.63 28.29 -13.56
CA LYS A 4 -41.66 27.39 -12.92
C LYS A 4 -41.21 26.44 -14.02
N ASP A 5 -39.94 26.41 -14.36
CA ASP A 5 -39.35 25.27 -15.02
C ASP A 5 -38.66 24.40 -13.97
N THR A 6 -39.19 23.19 -13.86
CA THR A 6 -38.73 22.14 -12.97
C THR A 6 -38.00 21.17 -13.88
N THR A 7 -36.67 21.13 -13.81
CA THR A 7 -35.92 20.03 -14.40
C THR A 7 -34.97 19.49 -13.35
N THR A 8 -35.49 18.47 -12.67
CA THR A 8 -34.78 17.56 -11.81
C THR A 8 -33.79 16.76 -12.66
N LEU A 9 -32.50 17.00 -12.49
CA LEU A 9 -31.46 16.01 -12.79
C LEU A 9 -30.49 16.01 -11.62
N ASP A 10 -30.62 14.95 -10.82
CA ASP A 10 -29.77 14.54 -9.73
C ASP A 10 -28.42 14.06 -10.31
N PRO A 11 -27.28 14.74 -10.10
CA PRO A 11 -25.99 14.16 -10.41
C PRO A 11 -25.58 13.27 -9.24
N ARG A 12 -26.10 12.04 -9.22
CA ARG A 12 -25.49 10.98 -8.42
C ARG A 12 -24.12 10.64 -8.98
N THR A 13 -23.09 11.05 -8.23
CA THR A 13 -21.76 10.43 -8.12
C THR A 13 -20.98 10.27 -9.42
N GLU A 14 -20.49 11.39 -9.94
CA GLU A 14 -19.23 11.38 -10.69
C GLU A 14 -18.11 11.84 -9.75
N GLY A 15 -17.17 10.93 -9.50
CA GLY A 15 -15.86 11.22 -8.92
C GLY A 15 -15.85 12.09 -7.68
N VAL A 16 -15.82 11.49 -6.49
CA VAL A 16 -15.13 12.12 -5.37
C VAL A 16 -13.67 12.25 -5.79
N VAL A 17 -13.33 13.36 -6.46
CA VAL A 17 -11.98 13.87 -6.52
C VAL A 17 -11.64 14.14 -5.07
N ARG A 18 -10.93 13.19 -4.45
CA ARG A 18 -10.33 13.40 -3.14
C ARG A 18 -9.55 14.70 -3.27
N ASP A 19 -9.97 15.71 -2.51
CA ASP A 19 -9.19 16.94 -2.34
C ASP A 19 -7.76 16.49 -2.06
N SER A 20 -6.85 16.74 -2.99
CA SER A 20 -5.46 16.35 -2.85
C SER A 20 -4.91 17.18 -1.70
N ALA A 21 -4.94 16.64 -0.49
CA ALA A 21 -4.30 17.29 0.65
C ALA A 21 -2.84 17.50 0.24
N SER A 22 -2.48 18.75 -0.03
CA SER A 22 -1.24 19.08 -0.71
C SER A 22 -0.08 18.87 0.26
N TYR A 23 0.48 17.67 0.25
CA TYR A 23 1.80 17.41 0.84
C TYR A 23 2.88 17.92 -0.12
N SER A 24 4.10 18.05 0.42
CA SER A 24 5.24 18.65 -0.27
C SER A 24 5.49 18.02 -1.66
N ASN A 25 6.10 18.77 -2.59
CA ASN A 25 6.47 18.25 -3.90
C ASN A 25 7.37 17.00 -3.79
N ASP A 26 8.22 16.94 -2.76
CA ASP A 26 9.08 15.79 -2.48
C ASP A 26 8.25 14.56 -2.08
N ASP A 27 7.24 14.76 -1.24
CA ASP A 27 6.32 13.69 -0.85
C ASP A 27 5.45 13.23 -2.03
N GLN A 28 5.01 14.14 -2.90
CA GLN A 28 4.33 13.82 -4.17
C GLN A 28 5.20 12.97 -5.09
N TYR A 29 6.47 13.34 -5.22
CA TYR A 29 7.43 12.55 -5.97
C TYR A 29 7.62 11.16 -5.35
N ARG A 30 7.74 11.05 -4.03
CA ARG A 30 7.89 9.76 -3.34
C ARG A 30 6.67 8.86 -3.52
N VAL A 31 5.46 9.39 -3.39
CA VAL A 31 4.22 8.62 -3.62
C VAL A 31 4.17 8.11 -5.06
N LYS A 32 4.49 8.97 -6.04
CA LYS A 32 4.57 8.55 -7.45
C LYS A 32 5.62 7.46 -7.68
N LEU A 33 6.80 7.62 -7.08
CA LEU A 33 7.88 6.64 -7.16
C LEU A 33 7.45 5.29 -6.59
N ILE A 34 6.82 5.27 -5.41
CA ILE A 34 6.25 4.06 -4.80
C ILE A 34 5.30 3.36 -5.78
N THR A 35 4.34 4.09 -6.34
CA THR A 35 3.36 3.54 -7.30
C THR A 35 4.04 2.91 -8.51
N THR A 36 5.00 3.61 -9.13
CA THR A 36 5.74 3.09 -10.29
C THR A 36 6.51 1.81 -9.95
N MET A 37 7.26 1.81 -8.85
CA MET A 37 8.04 0.65 -8.43
C MET A 37 7.17 -0.57 -8.12
N LEU A 38 6.01 -0.37 -7.50
CA LEU A 38 5.07 -1.46 -7.21
C LEU A 38 4.49 -2.07 -8.48
N ASP A 39 4.15 -1.24 -9.49
CA ASP A 39 3.64 -1.76 -10.76
C ASP A 39 4.71 -2.52 -11.54
N GLU A 40 5.93 -1.97 -11.61
CA GLU A 40 7.07 -2.64 -12.22
C GLU A 40 7.41 -3.95 -11.52
N ALA A 41 7.36 -3.99 -10.18
CA ALA A 41 7.58 -5.20 -9.42
C ALA A 41 6.51 -6.27 -9.72
N GLY A 42 5.23 -5.88 -9.73
CA GLY A 42 4.11 -6.78 -10.02
C GLY A 42 4.14 -7.37 -11.42
N ASN A 43 4.63 -6.61 -12.41
CA ASN A 43 4.75 -7.08 -13.78
C ASN A 43 5.89 -8.10 -13.99
N ASN A 44 6.90 -8.10 -13.13
CA ASN A 44 8.16 -8.83 -13.35
C ASN A 44 8.39 -10.01 -12.38
N ALA A 45 7.67 -10.09 -11.25
CA ALA A 45 7.81 -11.20 -10.31
C ALA A 45 6.48 -11.83 -9.89
N GLY A 46 6.53 -13.12 -9.56
CA GLY A 46 5.42 -13.89 -9.04
C GLY A 46 5.47 -15.36 -9.49
N PRO A 47 4.55 -16.19 -9.00
CA PRO A 47 4.54 -17.64 -9.25
C PRO A 47 4.50 -18.06 -10.73
N ARG A 48 4.03 -17.18 -11.63
CA ARG A 48 3.91 -17.44 -13.08
C ARG A 48 5.03 -16.78 -13.90
N LYS A 49 6.06 -16.24 -13.26
CA LYS A 49 7.19 -15.55 -13.90
C LYS A 49 8.47 -16.38 -13.74
N ALA A 50 9.45 -16.15 -14.61
CA ALA A 50 10.72 -16.86 -14.57
C ALA A 50 11.50 -16.52 -13.28
N SER A 51 11.92 -17.55 -12.55
CA SER A 51 12.72 -17.42 -11.32
C SER A 51 14.21 -17.35 -11.61
N GLY A 52 14.99 -16.79 -10.68
CA GLY A 52 16.45 -16.70 -10.77
C GLY A 52 16.97 -15.63 -11.73
N THR A 53 16.08 -14.90 -12.40
CA THR A 53 16.45 -13.85 -13.36
C THR A 53 16.84 -12.53 -12.68
N GLN A 54 17.57 -11.67 -13.39
CA GLN A 54 17.85 -10.31 -12.90
C GLN A 54 16.56 -9.50 -12.75
N ALA A 55 15.61 -9.64 -13.68
CA ALA A 55 14.31 -8.97 -13.61
C ALA A 55 13.52 -9.35 -12.36
N GLU A 56 13.55 -10.62 -11.94
CA GLU A 56 12.94 -11.06 -10.68
C GLU A 56 13.62 -10.37 -9.48
N LYS A 57 14.96 -10.37 -9.43
CA LYS A 57 15.71 -9.70 -8.35
C LYS A 57 15.35 -8.21 -8.26
N ASP A 58 15.34 -7.53 -9.40
CA ASP A 58 15.00 -6.10 -9.49
C ASP A 58 13.56 -5.83 -9.03
N ALA A 59 12.62 -6.73 -9.32
CA ALA A 59 11.24 -6.62 -8.84
C ALA A 59 11.14 -6.69 -7.31
N TYR A 60 11.84 -7.64 -6.66
CA TYR A 60 11.87 -7.70 -5.19
C TYR A 60 12.61 -6.50 -4.59
N ASN A 61 13.67 -6.02 -5.23
CA ASN A 61 14.35 -4.79 -4.82
C ASN A 61 13.38 -3.60 -4.83
N LYS A 62 12.57 -3.46 -5.88
CA LYS A 62 11.54 -2.42 -6.00
C LYS A 62 10.48 -2.53 -4.92
N LEU A 63 9.92 -3.73 -4.69
CA LEU A 63 8.92 -3.94 -3.63
C LEU A 63 9.46 -3.51 -2.24
N HIS A 64 10.67 -3.94 -1.91
CA HIS A 64 11.29 -3.64 -0.63
C HIS A 64 11.71 -2.16 -0.51
N HIS A 65 12.15 -1.56 -1.62
CA HIS A 65 12.46 -0.13 -1.67
C HIS A 65 11.20 0.72 -1.49
N SER A 66 10.08 0.37 -2.16
CA SER A 66 8.79 1.03 -1.95
C SER A 66 8.35 1.00 -0.49
N PHE A 67 8.61 -0.10 0.22
CA PHE A 67 8.28 -0.22 1.64
C PHE A 67 9.10 0.77 2.48
N ARG A 68 10.41 0.87 2.23
CA ARG A 68 11.27 1.85 2.91
C ARG A 68 10.85 3.28 2.64
N GLU A 69 10.48 3.59 1.40
CA GLU A 69 9.99 4.92 1.02
C GLU A 69 8.67 5.26 1.70
N LEU A 70 7.73 4.32 1.77
CA LEU A 70 6.47 4.50 2.48
C LEU A 70 6.70 4.90 3.95
N PHE A 71 7.63 4.23 4.63
CA PHE A 71 7.88 4.46 6.06
C PHE A 71 8.61 5.79 6.35
N LYS A 72 9.07 6.51 5.31
CA LYS A 72 9.59 7.89 5.42
C LYS A 72 8.48 8.94 5.33
N LEU A 73 7.32 8.60 4.75
CA LEU A 73 6.20 9.52 4.57
C LEU A 73 5.43 9.75 5.87
N ARG A 74 4.77 10.91 5.98
CA ARG A 74 3.89 11.26 7.10
C ARG A 74 2.58 11.86 6.57
N GLY A 75 1.58 11.96 7.45
CA GLY A 75 0.28 12.55 7.14
C GLY A 75 -0.39 11.92 5.92
N GLN A 76 -0.95 12.77 5.05
CA GLN A 76 -1.67 12.31 3.85
C GLN A 76 -0.76 11.55 2.86
N ALA A 77 0.51 11.94 2.72
CA ALA A 77 1.42 11.26 1.81
C ALA A 77 1.60 9.79 2.17
N PHE A 78 1.67 9.49 3.47
CA PHE A 78 1.72 8.10 3.94
C PHE A 78 0.45 7.33 3.56
N LEU A 79 -0.73 7.94 3.74
CA LEU A 79 -2.01 7.30 3.40
C LEU A 79 -2.12 7.03 1.90
N ASP A 80 -1.74 7.99 1.06
CA ASP A 80 -1.75 7.81 -0.40
C ASP A 80 -0.75 6.73 -0.83
N GLY A 81 0.46 6.72 -0.28
CA GLY A 81 1.45 5.67 -0.50
C GLY A 81 0.96 4.30 -0.04
N PHE A 82 0.28 4.22 1.11
CA PHE A 82 -0.34 3.00 1.61
C PHE A 82 -1.44 2.50 0.65
N TYR A 83 -2.29 3.39 0.15
CA TYR A 83 -3.32 3.01 -0.82
C TYR A 83 -2.74 2.57 -2.17
N ALA A 84 -1.61 3.13 -2.60
CA ALA A 84 -0.87 2.61 -3.76
C ALA A 84 -0.42 1.16 -3.56
N PHE A 85 0.03 0.81 -2.35
CA PHE A 85 0.31 -0.57 -1.96
C PHE A 85 -0.93 -1.48 -2.01
N VAL A 86 -2.08 -1.00 -1.52
CA VAL A 86 -3.35 -1.74 -1.57
C VAL A 86 -3.80 -1.97 -3.02
N GLU A 87 -3.71 -0.94 -3.87
CA GLU A 87 -4.06 -1.04 -5.29
C GLU A 87 -3.15 -2.04 -6.01
N ALA A 88 -1.83 -1.96 -5.80
CA ALA A 88 -0.88 -2.91 -6.36
C ALA A 88 -1.15 -4.35 -5.89
N ALA A 89 -1.49 -4.54 -4.60
CA ALA A 89 -1.84 -5.84 -4.06
C ALA A 89 -3.11 -6.44 -4.67
N ASN A 90 -4.09 -5.59 -5.04
CA ASN A 90 -5.29 -6.01 -5.76
C ASN A 90 -4.99 -6.35 -7.22
N LYS A 91 -4.26 -5.47 -7.92
CA LYS A 91 -3.89 -5.62 -9.34
C LYS A 91 -3.04 -6.87 -9.56
N HIS A 92 -2.02 -7.06 -8.73
CA HIS A 92 -1.00 -8.11 -8.86
C HIS A 92 -1.19 -9.24 -7.84
N ARG A 93 -2.45 -9.54 -7.48
CA ARG A 93 -2.84 -10.48 -6.41
C ARG A 93 -2.24 -11.89 -6.50
N ASN A 94 -2.05 -12.37 -7.74
CA ASN A 94 -1.51 -13.70 -8.05
C ASN A 94 -0.05 -13.62 -8.51
N GLY A 95 0.56 -12.44 -8.45
CA GLY A 95 1.96 -12.17 -8.76
C GLY A 95 2.77 -12.02 -7.48
N ILE A 96 3.55 -10.95 -7.40
CA ILE A 96 4.41 -10.66 -6.25
C ILE A 96 3.64 -10.48 -4.93
N PHE A 97 2.34 -10.12 -4.95
CA PHE A 97 1.48 -9.98 -3.76
C PHE A 97 0.72 -11.28 -3.39
N TYR A 98 1.21 -12.42 -3.83
CA TYR A 98 0.89 -13.72 -3.24
C TYR A 98 1.78 -13.93 -2.00
N ALA A 99 1.22 -14.25 -0.83
CA ALA A 99 1.97 -14.21 0.44
C ALA A 99 3.30 -15.01 0.43
N PRO A 100 3.38 -16.25 -0.08
CA PRO A 100 4.66 -16.93 -0.24
C PRO A 100 5.64 -16.18 -1.16
N ALA A 101 5.17 -15.61 -2.27
CA ALA A 101 6.01 -14.86 -3.19
C ALA A 101 6.50 -13.54 -2.57
N ALA A 102 5.63 -12.81 -1.89
CA ALA A 102 5.95 -11.53 -1.27
C ALA A 102 7.08 -11.61 -0.22
N ASN A 103 7.28 -12.78 0.37
CA ASN A 103 8.32 -13.04 1.36
C ASN A 103 9.61 -13.64 0.75
N ASN A 104 9.71 -13.74 -0.57
CA ASN A 104 10.95 -14.18 -1.22
C ASN A 104 12.04 -13.12 -1.13
N ARG A 105 13.31 -13.56 -1.13
CA ARG A 105 14.51 -12.69 -1.10
C ARG A 105 14.55 -11.70 0.07
N ILE A 106 13.73 -11.86 1.10
CA ILE A 106 13.71 -10.97 2.27
C ILE A 106 15.05 -10.98 3.01
N SER A 107 15.77 -12.10 3.04
CA SER A 107 17.08 -12.20 3.68
C SER A 107 18.18 -11.49 2.91
N GLU A 108 18.05 -11.42 1.58
CA GLU A 108 18.98 -10.72 0.69
C GLU A 108 18.82 -9.21 0.83
N ASN A 109 17.57 -8.73 0.88
CA ASN A 109 17.26 -7.30 0.78
C ASN A 109 17.05 -6.60 2.13
N PHE A 110 16.75 -7.35 3.19
CA PHE A 110 16.64 -6.87 4.57
C PHE A 110 17.66 -7.61 5.46
N PRO A 111 18.94 -7.18 5.46
CA PRO A 111 19.96 -7.77 6.33
C PRO A 111 19.67 -7.50 7.81
N ASN A 112 19.06 -6.37 8.13
CA ASN A 112 18.61 -6.06 9.49
C ASN A 112 17.38 -6.91 9.85
N ARG A 113 17.46 -7.63 10.98
CA ARG A 113 16.41 -8.55 11.45
C ARG A 113 15.12 -7.83 11.82
N ASP A 114 15.21 -6.67 12.47
CA ASP A 114 14.05 -5.92 12.94
C ASP A 114 13.29 -5.33 11.75
N GLU A 115 14.00 -4.74 10.78
CA GLU A 115 13.41 -4.24 9.54
C GLU A 115 12.71 -5.36 8.76
N ARG A 116 13.36 -6.53 8.67
CA ARG A 116 12.77 -7.72 8.02
C ARG A 116 11.47 -8.15 8.70
N GLU A 117 11.44 -8.17 10.03
CA GLU A 117 10.24 -8.54 10.77
C GLU A 117 9.10 -7.55 10.52
N VAL A 118 9.37 -6.24 10.55
CA VAL A 118 8.39 -5.20 10.23
C VAL A 118 7.84 -5.40 8.81
N PHE A 119 8.71 -5.62 7.82
CA PHE A 119 8.28 -5.86 6.44
C PHE A 119 7.37 -7.09 6.33
N VAL A 120 7.75 -8.22 6.89
CA VAL A 120 6.97 -9.47 6.83
C VAL A 120 5.60 -9.30 7.48
N ILE A 121 5.52 -8.62 8.62
CA ILE A 121 4.24 -8.34 9.28
C ILE A 121 3.40 -7.42 8.38
N PHE A 122 3.99 -6.32 7.89
CA PHE A 122 3.32 -5.33 7.05
C PHE A 122 2.77 -5.96 5.76
N ILE A 123 3.61 -6.64 4.97
CA ILE A 123 3.21 -7.12 3.63
C ILE A 123 2.13 -8.19 3.72
N ASN A 124 2.22 -9.10 4.70
CA ASN A 124 1.20 -10.13 4.89
C ASN A 124 -0.12 -9.53 5.39
N MET A 125 -0.06 -8.48 6.22
CA MET A 125 -1.24 -7.76 6.69
C MET A 125 -1.88 -6.95 5.56
N LEU A 126 -1.08 -6.26 4.75
CA LEU A 126 -1.51 -5.53 3.56
C LEU A 126 -2.22 -6.46 2.57
N ILE A 127 -1.65 -7.64 2.27
CA ILE A 127 -2.27 -8.62 1.36
C ILE A 127 -3.64 -9.07 1.89
N ARG A 128 -3.78 -9.31 3.21
CA ARG A 128 -5.08 -9.62 3.83
C ARG A 128 -6.03 -8.43 3.76
N TYR A 129 -5.56 -7.22 4.06
CA TYR A 129 -6.35 -6.00 4.05
C TYR A 129 -6.90 -5.66 2.66
N ALA A 130 -6.06 -5.80 1.62
CA ALA A 130 -6.46 -5.57 0.24
C ALA A 130 -7.64 -6.47 -0.16
N ARG A 131 -7.58 -7.74 0.23
CA ARG A 131 -8.59 -8.78 -0.04
C ARG A 131 -9.79 -8.75 0.91
N CYS A 132 -9.73 -7.99 1.99
CA CYS A 132 -10.80 -7.90 2.96
C CYS A 132 -11.98 -7.13 2.36
N ALA A 133 -13.17 -7.72 2.43
CA ALA A 133 -14.42 -7.12 1.95
C ALA A 133 -14.86 -5.94 2.82
N ASP A 134 -14.76 -6.10 4.15
CA ASP A 134 -15.11 -5.05 5.12
C ASP A 134 -13.82 -4.52 5.79
N LYS A 135 -13.30 -3.42 5.22
CA LYS A 135 -12.06 -2.80 5.68
C LYS A 135 -12.21 -2.11 7.04
N GLY A 136 -13.41 -1.63 7.38
CA GLY A 136 -13.68 -0.96 8.66
C GLY A 136 -13.61 -1.91 9.86
N ARG A 137 -13.80 -3.22 9.62
CA ARG A 137 -13.67 -4.27 10.65
C ARG A 137 -12.37 -5.06 10.56
N PHE A 138 -11.43 -4.63 9.72
CA PHE A 138 -10.19 -5.37 9.53
C PHE A 138 -9.39 -5.50 10.84
N ARG A 139 -9.32 -4.43 11.62
CA ARG A 139 -8.64 -4.41 12.93
C ARG A 139 -9.28 -5.31 13.97
N ASP A 140 -10.59 -5.54 13.93
CA ASP A 140 -11.28 -6.43 14.87
C ASP A 140 -10.82 -7.88 14.73
N THR A 141 -10.37 -8.26 13.53
CA THR A 141 -10.05 -9.64 13.16
C THR A 141 -8.57 -9.87 12.89
N ASN A 142 -7.75 -8.81 12.90
CA ASN A 142 -6.33 -8.88 12.62
C ASN A 142 -5.54 -8.06 13.66
N ASP A 143 -4.48 -8.65 14.22
CA ASP A 143 -3.59 -8.00 15.19
C ASP A 143 -2.70 -6.94 14.49
N VAL A 144 -3.28 -5.76 14.22
CA VAL A 144 -2.55 -4.58 13.70
C VAL A 144 -1.58 -4.02 14.73
N ASP A 145 -1.91 -4.19 16.02
CA ASP A 145 -1.03 -3.82 17.14
C ASP A 145 0.32 -4.56 17.11
N ARG A 146 0.37 -5.76 16.51
CA ARG A 146 1.63 -6.47 16.25
C ARG A 146 2.60 -5.65 15.41
N LEU A 147 2.13 -4.96 14.37
CA LEU A 147 2.97 -4.10 13.55
C LEU A 147 3.34 -2.83 14.31
N ALA A 148 2.35 -2.18 14.92
CA ALA A 148 2.51 -0.93 15.66
C ALA A 148 3.53 -1.03 16.81
N ARG A 149 3.56 -2.15 17.54
CA ARG A 149 4.52 -2.42 18.62
C ARG A 149 5.98 -2.47 18.16
N ARG A 150 6.23 -2.65 16.87
CA ARG A 150 7.60 -2.67 16.30
C ARG A 150 8.06 -1.32 15.78
N LEU A 151 7.20 -0.30 15.84
CA LEU A 151 7.51 1.05 15.39
C LEU A 151 7.87 1.92 16.59
N ASN A 152 9.08 2.48 16.57
CA ASN A 152 9.54 3.40 17.62
C ASN A 152 8.98 4.81 17.44
N ASP A 153 8.62 5.18 16.21
CA ASP A 153 8.03 6.48 15.88
C ASP A 153 6.52 6.48 16.22
N PRO A 154 6.05 7.34 17.15
CA PRO A 154 4.66 7.39 17.57
C PRO A 154 3.71 7.90 16.48
N ASP A 155 4.17 8.80 15.62
CA ASP A 155 3.35 9.35 14.53
C ASP A 155 3.15 8.29 13.46
N LEU A 156 4.23 7.59 13.07
CA LEU A 156 4.14 6.47 12.13
C LEU A 156 3.28 5.34 12.69
N ARG A 157 3.37 5.08 14.00
CA ARG A 157 2.49 4.13 14.67
C ARG A 157 1.02 4.51 14.50
N SER A 158 0.68 5.76 14.79
CA SER A 158 -0.68 6.29 14.63
C SER A 158 -1.17 6.16 13.18
N LEU A 159 -0.32 6.51 12.21
CA LEU A 159 -0.62 6.40 10.78
C LEU A 159 -0.88 4.95 10.34
N VAL A 160 -0.08 4.00 10.81
CA VAL A 160 -0.31 2.57 10.52
C VAL A 160 -1.62 2.08 11.11
N MET A 161 -1.93 2.46 12.35
CA MET A 161 -3.20 2.08 12.99
C MET A 161 -4.40 2.68 12.25
N HIS A 162 -4.28 3.91 11.75
CA HIS A 162 -5.31 4.58 10.97
C HIS A 162 -5.48 3.92 9.60
N ALA A 163 -4.39 3.72 8.85
CA ALA A 163 -4.42 3.15 7.50
C ALA A 163 -5.05 1.75 7.45
N PHE A 164 -4.80 0.90 8.44
CA PHE A 164 -5.44 -0.41 8.55
C PHE A 164 -6.80 -0.40 9.25
N GLY A 165 -7.19 0.70 9.89
CA GLY A 165 -8.42 0.81 10.68
C GLY A 165 -9.65 1.23 9.92
N GLY A 166 -9.48 1.94 8.80
CA GLY A 166 -10.60 2.58 8.13
C GLY A 166 -11.07 3.84 8.86
#